data_AF-A0A2N4SQX8-F1
#
_entry.id   AF-A0A2N4SQX8-F1
#
_cell.length_a   1.000
_cell.length_b   1.000
_cell.length_c   1.000
_cell.angle_alpha   90.00
_cell.angle_beta   90.00
_cell.angle_gamma   90.00
#
_symmetry.space_group_name_H-M   'P 1'
#
loop_
_entity.id
_entity.type
_entity.pdbx_description
1 polymer ?
#
loop_
_entity_poly.entity_id
_entity_poly.type
_entity_poly.pdbx_seq_one_letter_code
_entity_poly.pdbx_strand_id
1 'polypeptide(L)' 'MIPVLGWLIAAAVCFFIAIPVYLLWNWLAPTYFYWLPPVYLDLPFWHVFGLLWLISSLRSLFMPRAYINTSSKTK' A
#
# COMPACT_ATOMS: atom_id res chain seq x y z
N MET A 1 7.72 -20.42 6.22
CA MET A 1 6.48 -19.62 6.24
C MET A 1 6.48 -18.78 7.51
N ILE A 2 7.02 -17.57 7.48
CA ILE A 2 6.86 -16.62 8.60
C ILE A 2 6.02 -15.47 8.03
N PRO A 3 4.73 -15.34 8.43
CA PRO A 3 3.82 -14.33 7.86
C PRO A 3 4.37 -12.91 8.04
N VAL A 4 5.15 -12.69 9.09
CA VAL A 4 5.83 -11.42 9.40
C VAL A 4 6.78 -10.97 8.29
N LEU A 5 7.49 -11.90 7.63
CA LEU A 5 8.44 -11.52 6.58
C LEU A 5 7.74 -10.98 5.33
N GLY A 6 6.58 -11.56 4.98
CA GLY A 6 5.75 -11.08 3.88
C GLY A 6 5.19 -9.67 4.15
N TRP A 7 4.80 -9.40 5.39
CA TRP A 7 4.37 -8.07 5.83
C TRP A 7 5.49 -7.04 5.79
N LEU A 8 6.70 -7.42 6.18
CA LEU A 8 7.87 -6.54 6.19
C LEU A 8 8.30 -6.15 4.77
N ILE A 9 8.29 -7.12 3.85
CA ILE A 9 8.56 -6.88 2.42
C ILE A 9 7.46 -5.98 1.82
N ALA A 10 6.19 -6.24 2.15
CA ALA A 10 5.08 -5.40 1.69
C ALA A 10 5.17 -3.97 2.23
N ALA A 11 5.60 -3.79 3.48
CA ALA A 11 5.86 -2.48 4.07
C ALA A 11 6.99 -1.75 3.34
N ALA A 12 8.11 -2.44 3.04
CA ALA A 12 9.21 -1.84 2.30
C ALA A 12 8.78 -1.37 0.90
N VAL A 13 8.01 -2.18 0.16
CA VAL A 13 7.47 -1.79 -1.15
C VAL A 13 6.51 -0.61 -1.04
N CYS A 14 5.62 -0.61 -0.04
CA CYS A 14 4.73 0.53 0.23
C CYS A 14 5.51 1.80 0.58
N PHE A 15 6.65 1.69 1.27
CA PHE A 15 7.50 2.83 1.60
C PHE A 15 8.02 3.53 0.34
N PHE A 16 8.55 2.77 -0.62
CA PHE A 16 9.05 3.35 -1.87
C PHE A 16 7.95 3.96 -2.74
N ILE A 17 6.74 3.40 -2.72
CA ILE A 17 5.57 3.94 -3.45
C ILE A 17 4.93 5.12 -2.73
N ALA A 18 4.97 5.16 -1.40
CA ALA A 18 4.41 6.26 -0.63
C ALA A 18 5.12 7.58 -0.93
N ILE A 19 6.42 7.56 -1.27
CA ILE A 19 7.21 8.76 -1.58
C ILE A 19 6.65 9.51 -2.81
N PRO A 20 6.56 8.90 -4.02
CA PRO A 20 6.02 9.59 -5.18
C PRO A 20 4.53 9.91 -5.02
N VAL A 21 3.75 9.09 -4.31
CA VAL A 21 2.33 9.36 -4.05
C VAL A 21 2.16 10.59 -3.14
N TYR A 22 2.97 10.71 -2.08
CA TYR A 22 3.00 11.89 -1.21
C TYR A 22 3.36 13.15 -1.98
N LEU A 23 4.42 13.08 -2.80
CA LEU A 23 4.87 14.23 -3.58
C LEU A 23 3.81 14.66 -4.61
N LEU A 24 3.23 13.69 -5.31
CA LEU A 24 2.18 13.93 -6.28
C LEU A 24 0.95 14.53 -5.61
N TRP A 25 0.53 14.00 -4.45
CA TRP A 25 -0.63 14.49 -3.73
C TRP A 25 -0.46 15.95 -3.29
N ASN A 26 0.67 16.31 -2.66
CA ASN A 26 0.89 17.69 -2.21
C ASN A 26 1.02 18.68 -3.38
N TRP A 27 1.31 18.20 -4.59
CA TRP A 27 1.30 19.03 -5.80
C TRP A 27 -0.09 19.15 -6.45
N LEU A 28 -0.85 18.05 -6.50
CA LEU A 28 -2.18 18.00 -7.14
C LEU A 28 -3.28 18.55 -6.24
N ALA A 29 -3.23 18.28 -4.94
CA ALA A 29 -4.27 18.65 -3.98
C ALA A 29 -4.58 20.16 -3.98
N PRO A 30 -3.61 21.08 -3.88
CA PRO A 30 -3.92 22.52 -3.94
C PRO A 30 -4.45 22.96 -5.31
N THR A 31 -4.12 22.24 -6.39
CA THR A 31 -4.52 22.60 -7.75
C THR A 31 -5.97 22.19 -8.05
N TYR A 32 -6.36 20.97 -7.66
CA TYR A 32 -7.68 20.41 -8.00
C TYR A 32 -8.67 20.41 -6.84
N PHE A 33 -8.18 20.42 -5.59
CA PHE A 33 -8.98 20.28 -4.38
C PHE A 33 -8.91 21.54 -3.50
N TYR A 34 -8.84 22.72 -4.11
CA TYR A 34 -8.73 24.02 -3.41
C TYR A 34 -9.87 24.30 -2.41
N TRP A 35 -11.00 23.61 -2.56
CA TRP A 35 -12.15 23.72 -1.65
C TRP A 35 -12.02 22.85 -0.39
N LEU A 36 -11.02 21.97 -0.29
CA LEU A 36 -10.84 21.12 0.89
C LEU A 36 -10.19 21.88 2.05
N PRO A 37 -10.50 21.48 3.31
CA PRO A 37 -9.81 21.99 4.47
C PRO A 37 -8.28 21.79 4.39
N PRO A 38 -7.48 22.67 5.00
CA PRO A 38 -6.01 22.61 4.99
C PRO A 38 -5.44 21.24 5.39
N VAL A 39 -6.13 20.55 6.31
CA VAL A 39 -5.73 19.23 6.83
C VAL A 39 -5.71 18.14 5.75
N TYR A 40 -6.51 18.27 4.70
CA TYR A 40 -6.57 17.28 3.61
C TYR A 40 -5.71 17.68 2.39
N LEU A 41 -5.30 18.95 2.34
CA LEU A 41 -4.42 19.48 1.30
C LEU A 41 -2.97 19.05 1.52
N ASP A 42 -2.52 19.07 2.79
CA ASP A 42 -1.19 18.64 3.21
C ASP A 42 -1.27 17.30 3.95
N LEU A 43 -1.19 16.19 3.20
CA LEU A 43 -1.16 14.87 3.81
C LEU A 43 0.27 14.51 4.21
N PRO A 44 0.57 14.29 5.50
CA PRO A 44 1.91 13.87 5.90
C PRO A 44 2.22 12.47 5.38
N PHE A 45 3.49 12.23 5.06
CA PHE A 45 3.99 10.97 4.49
C PHE A 45 3.49 9.72 5.23
N TRP A 46 3.47 9.77 6.57
CA TRP A 46 3.04 8.65 7.40
C TRP A 46 1.59 8.24 7.20
N HIS A 47 0.69 9.18 6.86
CA HIS A 47 -0.71 8.84 6.57
C HIS A 47 -0.82 8.10 5.24
N VAL A 48 -0.11 8.56 4.21
CA VAL A 48 -0.06 7.91 2.89
C VAL A 48 0.56 6.52 3.01
N PHE A 49 1.70 6.40 3.71
CA PHE A 49 2.35 5.13 3.96
C PHE A 49 1.47 4.16 4.74
N GLY A 50 0.87 4.63 5.85
CA GLY A 50 -0.01 3.81 6.68
C GLY A 50 -1.23 3.29 5.92
N LEU A 51 -1.81 4.12 5.05
CA LEU A 51 -2.98 3.75 4.26
C LEU A 51 -2.63 2.71 3.17
N LEU A 52 -1.51 2.90 2.47
CA LEU A 52 -1.01 1.93 1.49
C LEU A 52 -0.63 0.59 2.15
N TRP A 53 0.05 0.66 3.30
CA TRP A 53 0.42 -0.54 4.06
C TRP A 53 -0.82 -1.26 4.60
N LEU A 54 -1.80 -0.53 5.13
CA LEU A 54 -3.06 -1.10 5.58
C LEU A 54 -3.78 -1.81 4.45
N ILE A 55 -3.92 -1.20 3.27
CA ILE A 55 -4.55 -1.83 2.09
C ILE A 55 -3.81 -3.10 1.68
N SER A 56 -2.47 -3.07 1.68
CA SER A 56 -1.64 -4.23 1.34
C SER A 56 -1.82 -5.38 2.33
N SER A 57 -1.80 -5.06 3.63
CA SER A 57 -2.04 -6.00 4.73
C SER A 57 -3.45 -6.58 4.69
N LEU A 58 -4.45 -5.73 4.43
CA LEU A 58 -5.85 -6.13 4.30
C LEU A 58 -6.02 -7.08 3.10
N ARG A 59 -5.42 -6.74 1.95
CA ARG A 59 -5.41 -7.62 0.77
C ARG A 59 -4.77 -8.98 1.08
N SER A 60 -3.67 -8.99 1.84
CA SER A 60 -3.03 -10.24 2.24
C SER A 60 -3.89 -11.09 3.19
N LEU A 61 -4.77 -10.48 3.99
CA LEU A 61 -5.69 -11.17 4.88
C LEU A 61 -6.94 -11.69 4.15
N PHE A 62 -7.55 -10.86 3.31
CA PHE A 62 -8.80 -11.19 2.62
C PHE A 62 -8.61 -12.04 1.36
N MET A 63 -7.42 -12.05 0.77
CA MET A 63 -7.10 -12.84 -0.42
C MET A 63 -6.19 -14.01 -0.01
N PRO A 64 -6.75 -15.10 0.57
CA PRO A 64 -5.96 -16.29 0.86
C PRO A 64 -5.41 -16.77 -0.48
N ARG A 65 -4.07 -16.81 -0.58
CA ARG A 65 -3.37 -17.30 -1.76
C ARG A 65 -3.87 -18.72 -1.99
N ALA A 66 -4.69 -18.92 -3.02
CA ALA A 66 -5.11 -20.25 -3.42
C ALA A 66 -3.82 -21.05 -3.65
N TYR A 67 -3.56 -22.01 -2.77
CA TYR A 67 -2.45 -22.95 -2.91
C TYR A 67 -2.68 -23.67 -4.23
N ILE A 68 -1.95 -23.28 -5.28
CA ILE A 68 -1.87 -24.05 -6.50
C ILE A 68 -1.07 -25.30 -6.12
N ASN A 69 -1.77 -26.35 -5.72
CA ASN A 69 -1.21 -27.69 -5.68
C ASN A 69 -1.00 -28.10 -7.14
N THR A 70 0.14 -27.74 -7.72
CA THR A 70 0.61 -28.35 -8.96
C THR A 70 0.97 -29.78 -8.62
N SER A 71 -0.03 -30.66 -8.58
CA SER A 71 0.19 -32.10 -8.61
C SER A 71 0.78 -32.40 -9.99
N SER A 72 2.11 -32.33 -10.09
CA SER A 72 2.85 -32.86 -11.23
C SER A 72 2.55 -34.35 -11.31
N LYS A 73 1.52 -34.73 -12.07
CA LYS A 73 1.34 -36.11 -12.48
C LYS A 73 2.54 -36.47 -13.34
N THR A 74 3.38 -37.32 -12.76
CA THR A 74 4.39 -38.15 -13.40
C THR A 74 3.93 -38.65 -14.77
N LYS A 75 4.82 -38.53 -15.76
CA LYS A 75 4.96 -39.55 -16.79
C LYS A 75 6.45 -39.75 -17.06
#